data_AF-A0A8X7C644-F1
#
_entry.id   AF-A0A8X7C644-F1
#
_cell.length_a   1.000
_cell.length_b   1.000
_cell.length_c   1.000
_cell.angle_alpha   90.00
_cell.angle_beta   90.00
_cell.angle_gamma   90.00
#
_symmetry.space_group_name_H-M   'P 1'
#
loop_
_entity.id
_entity.type
_entity.pdbx_description
1 polymer ?
#
loop_
_entity_poly.entity_id
_entity_poly.type
_entity_poly.pdbx_seq_one_letter_code
_entity_poly.pdbx_strand_id
1 'polypeptide(L)'
;MLYRILEKKYIIIINRDREFSVASITGSPDSVEDAIIFINEILSNRSEILTREIVLQEDITDSVWKNINIIRQICDFTNAKILFDFHSAKGKGSGVTITIRGRKEEVEEAVELIDEIVAKYEVKKSKQIHVAGRALPDNIPGHSAINQQNLPVETLVPNSFDGYVEIYVSAVKNPNKFWVQIAGSKTVQLDKLATEMTEFYNDSKNKERFQLNSFCTGDIVAAFFAGDSSWYRARVIEVSGENEDQKIEVFYLDFGDGATLSPDLVSLLKPDFLSIPFQAIQCSLADVKPIDGDWTEEAILEFDKLVYSADWKIVMAKPIENPDQNGENSKENFVQFVQILDTSTERDLNISQELVMRGFAKFV
;
A
#
# COMPACT_ATOMS: atom_id res chain seq x y z
N MET A 1 -41.93 -21.01 51.52
CA MET A 1 -40.58 -20.71 51.01
C MET A 1 -40.42 -21.55 49.74
N LEU A 2 -40.60 -20.96 48.57
CA LEU A 2 -40.45 -21.66 47.28
C LEU A 2 -38.96 -21.80 47.01
N TYR A 3 -38.42 -23.01 47.15
CA TYR A 3 -37.03 -23.28 46.77
C TYR A 3 -36.93 -23.15 45.25
N ARG A 4 -36.06 -22.25 44.75
CA ARG A 4 -35.69 -22.22 43.34
C ARG A 4 -34.88 -23.48 43.05
N ILE A 5 -35.44 -24.37 42.24
CA ILE A 5 -34.70 -25.53 41.72
C ILE A 5 -33.76 -24.98 40.65
N LEU A 6 -32.46 -25.08 40.90
CA LEU A 6 -31.42 -24.76 39.93
C LEU A 6 -30.85 -26.08 39.40
N GLU A 7 -30.73 -26.16 38.08
CA GLU A 7 -30.07 -27.25 37.39
C GLU A 7 -28.65 -26.82 37.03
N LYS A 8 -27.70 -27.75 37.15
CA LYS A 8 -26.31 -27.55 36.74
C LYS A 8 -25.90 -28.66 35.77
N LYS A 9 -25.54 -28.30 34.54
CA LYS A 9 -25.02 -29.22 33.52
C LYS A 9 -23.59 -28.84 33.15
N TYR A 10 -22.81 -29.84 32.70
CA TYR A 10 -21.44 -29.66 32.25
C TYR A 10 -21.37 -29.97 30.75
N ILE A 11 -20.69 -29.10 30.00
CA ILE A 11 -20.40 -29.31 28.58
C ILE A 11 -18.89 -29.44 28.41
N ILE A 12 -18.48 -30.45 27.65
CA ILE A 12 -17.10 -30.63 27.22
C ILE A 12 -16.94 -29.87 25.90
N ILE A 13 -16.10 -28.85 25.92
CA ILE A 13 -15.71 -28.08 24.75
C ILE A 13 -14.34 -28.59 24.30
N ILE A 14 -14.26 -29.10 23.07
CA ILE A 14 -12.97 -29.46 22.47
C ILE A 14 -12.35 -28.18 21.91
N ASN A 15 -11.18 -27.84 22.42
CA ASN A 15 -10.40 -26.67 22.04
C ASN A 15 -9.64 -26.90 20.72
N ARG A 16 -9.11 -25.82 20.15
CA ARG A 16 -8.43 -25.82 18.84
C ARG A 16 -7.13 -26.64 18.83
N ASP A 17 -6.52 -26.85 19.98
CA ASP A 17 -5.34 -27.68 20.24
C ASP A 17 -5.66 -29.15 20.53
N ARG A 18 -6.94 -29.55 20.41
CA ARG A 18 -7.47 -30.87 20.80
C ARG A 18 -7.46 -31.14 22.31
N GLU A 19 -7.20 -30.14 23.14
CA GLU A 19 -7.48 -30.23 24.57
C GLU A 19 -8.97 -30.05 24.83
N PHE A 20 -9.44 -30.41 26.03
CA PHE A 20 -10.83 -30.22 26.43
C PHE A 20 -10.93 -29.19 27.55
N SER A 21 -11.89 -28.28 27.41
CA SER A 21 -12.32 -27.39 28.48
C SER A 21 -13.72 -27.78 28.93
N VAL A 22 -13.98 -27.70 30.23
CA VAL A 22 -15.30 -28.01 30.79
C VAL A 22 -15.98 -26.72 31.18
N ALA A 23 -17.10 -26.42 30.54
CA ALA A 23 -17.97 -25.31 30.93
C ALA A 23 -19.10 -25.85 31.81
N SER A 24 -19.47 -25.12 32.87
CA SER A 24 -20.64 -25.44 33.68
C SER A 24 -21.72 -24.39 33.53
N ILE A 25 -22.93 -24.82 33.20
CA ILE A 25 -24.11 -23.96 33.05
C ILE A 25 -25.00 -24.20 34.26
N THR A 26 -25.41 -23.13 34.94
CA THR A 26 -26.31 -23.21 36.10
C THR A 26 -27.46 -22.24 35.93
N GLY A 27 -28.69 -22.71 36.08
CA GLY A 27 -29.88 -21.89 35.86
C GLY A 27 -31.17 -22.63 36.18
N SER A 28 -32.32 -22.08 35.77
CA SER A 28 -33.55 -22.87 35.73
C SER A 28 -33.42 -23.97 34.67
N PRO A 29 -34.17 -25.09 34.78
CA PRO A 29 -34.09 -26.18 33.79
C PRO A 29 -34.25 -25.69 32.35
N ASP A 30 -35.26 -24.85 32.08
CA ASP A 30 -35.51 -24.31 30.73
C ASP A 30 -34.34 -23.44 30.24
N SER A 31 -33.80 -22.58 31.11
CA SER A 31 -32.66 -21.72 30.76
C SER A 31 -31.36 -22.51 30.52
N VAL A 32 -31.19 -23.63 31.22
CA VAL A 32 -30.03 -24.52 31.00
C VAL A 32 -30.16 -25.26 29.67
N GLU A 33 -31.37 -25.70 29.31
CA GLU A 33 -31.65 -26.36 28.03
C GLU A 33 -31.46 -25.40 26.84
N ASP A 34 -32.00 -24.19 26.92
CA ASP A 34 -31.82 -23.14 25.90
C ASP A 34 -30.35 -22.80 25.69
N ALA A 35 -29.59 -22.66 26.79
CA ALA A 35 -28.16 -22.39 26.73
C ALA A 35 -27.37 -23.53 26.07
N ILE A 36 -27.76 -24.79 26.31
CA ILE A 36 -27.13 -25.96 25.67
C ILE A 36 -27.41 -25.96 24.17
N ILE A 37 -28.65 -25.71 23.74
CA ILE A 37 -29.02 -25.63 22.33
C ILE A 37 -28.20 -24.54 21.63
N PHE A 38 -28.15 -23.34 22.22
CA PHE A 38 -27.41 -22.22 21.67
C PHE A 38 -25.90 -22.46 21.58
N ILE A 39 -25.30 -23.06 22.61
CA ILE A 39 -23.88 -23.42 22.60
C ILE A 39 -23.60 -24.49 21.53
N ASN A 40 -24.45 -25.52 21.43
CA ASN A 40 -24.31 -26.54 20.39
C ASN A 40 -24.44 -25.93 18.99
N GLU A 41 -25.36 -24.99 18.78
CA GLU A 41 -25.50 -24.27 17.52
C GLU A 41 -24.23 -23.47 17.19
N ILE A 42 -23.66 -22.73 18.15
CA ILE A 42 -22.37 -22.04 17.99
C ILE A 42 -21.24 -23.01 17.66
N LEU A 43 -21.17 -24.16 18.36
CA LEU A 43 -20.13 -25.16 18.15
C LEU A 43 -20.27 -25.87 16.80
N SER A 44 -21.49 -26.15 16.36
CA SER A 44 -21.81 -26.74 15.06
C SER A 44 -21.58 -25.76 13.90
N ASN A 45 -21.67 -24.46 14.15
CA ASN A 45 -21.44 -23.41 13.16
C ASN A 45 -20.02 -22.81 13.18
N ARG A 46 -19.08 -23.42 13.94
CA ARG A 46 -17.66 -23.05 13.89
C ARG A 46 -17.11 -23.42 12.52
N SER A 47 -16.86 -22.42 11.67
CA SER A 47 -16.20 -22.62 10.39
C SER A 47 -14.84 -23.29 10.60
N GLU A 48 -14.60 -24.40 9.91
CA GLU A 48 -13.33 -25.12 9.94
C GLU A 48 -12.22 -24.22 9.37
N ILE A 49 -11.17 -23.98 10.16
CA ILE A 49 -9.99 -23.25 9.70
C ILE A 49 -9.05 -24.27 9.06
N LEU A 50 -8.91 -24.19 7.74
CA LEU A 50 -7.96 -24.99 6.99
C LEU A 50 -6.59 -24.31 6.97
N THR A 51 -5.56 -25.14 6.93
CA THR A 51 -4.18 -24.72 6.63
C THR A 51 -3.72 -25.50 5.40
N ARG A 52 -3.23 -24.81 4.38
CA ARG A 52 -2.71 -25.41 3.16
C ARG A 52 -1.29 -24.90 2.89
N GLU A 53 -0.41 -25.81 2.51
CA GLU A 53 0.98 -25.50 2.17
C GLU A 53 1.20 -25.67 0.66
N ILE A 54 1.82 -24.69 0.03
CA ILE A 54 2.21 -24.69 -1.38
C ILE A 54 3.72 -24.49 -1.45
N VAL A 55 4.42 -25.38 -2.14
CA VAL A 55 5.87 -25.29 -2.34
C VAL A 55 6.13 -24.72 -3.73
N LEU A 56 6.81 -23.58 -3.81
CA LEU A 56 7.16 -22.92 -5.07
C LEU A 56 8.63 -23.17 -5.47
N GLN A 57 8.88 -23.24 -6.77
CA GLN A 57 10.24 -23.40 -7.32
C GLN A 57 11.05 -22.08 -7.30
N GLU A 58 12.38 -22.21 -7.25
CA GLU A 58 13.39 -21.16 -6.99
C GLU A 58 13.36 -19.95 -7.93
N ASP A 59 12.78 -20.07 -9.12
CA ASP A 59 12.84 -19.09 -10.20
C ASP A 59 11.66 -18.10 -10.22
N ILE A 60 10.67 -18.33 -9.35
CA ILE A 60 9.45 -17.51 -9.21
C ILE A 60 9.52 -16.66 -7.92
N THR A 61 10.45 -16.99 -7.01
CA THR A 61 10.44 -16.53 -5.61
C THR A 61 11.11 -15.19 -5.34
N ASP A 62 12.08 -14.78 -6.15
CA ASP A 62 12.85 -13.56 -5.85
C ASP A 62 12.21 -12.24 -6.31
N SER A 63 11.31 -12.26 -7.30
CA SER A 63 10.70 -11.04 -7.87
C SER A 63 9.21 -10.88 -7.55
N VAL A 64 8.44 -11.97 -7.52
CA VAL A 64 6.97 -11.93 -7.35
C VAL A 64 6.57 -11.95 -5.89
N TRP A 65 7.20 -12.83 -5.08
CA TRP A 65 6.75 -13.12 -3.72
C TRP A 65 7.50 -12.36 -2.63
N LYS A 66 8.56 -11.62 -2.98
CA LYS A 66 9.15 -10.59 -2.12
C LYS A 66 8.37 -9.28 -2.15
N ASN A 67 7.46 -9.11 -3.10
CA ASN A 67 6.59 -7.94 -3.17
C ASN A 67 5.45 -8.09 -2.15
N ILE A 68 5.63 -7.43 -1.01
CA ILE A 68 4.68 -7.45 0.11
C ILE A 68 3.28 -6.94 -0.28
N ASN A 69 3.13 -6.17 -1.36
CA ASN A 69 1.86 -5.62 -1.81
C ASN A 69 0.96 -6.67 -2.47
N ILE A 70 1.53 -7.61 -3.23
CA ILE A 70 0.78 -8.73 -3.83
C ILE A 70 0.20 -9.63 -2.74
N ILE A 71 0.97 -9.87 -1.68
CA ILE A 71 0.55 -10.70 -0.55
C ILE A 71 -0.57 -10.03 0.23
N ARG A 72 -0.44 -8.73 0.49
CA ARG A 72 -1.50 -7.93 1.14
C ARG A 72 -2.78 -7.94 0.32
N GLN A 73 -2.69 -7.73 -1.00
CA GLN A 73 -3.86 -7.79 -1.89
C GLN A 73 -4.60 -9.12 -1.82
N ILE A 74 -3.89 -10.26 -1.79
CA ILE A 74 -4.53 -11.57 -1.67
C ILE A 74 -5.15 -11.76 -0.27
N CYS A 75 -4.45 -11.35 0.79
CA CYS A 75 -4.98 -11.41 2.16
C CYS A 75 -6.24 -10.56 2.32
N ASP A 76 -6.24 -9.35 1.76
CA ASP A 76 -7.36 -8.40 1.86
C ASP A 76 -8.57 -8.86 1.04
N PHE A 77 -8.33 -9.48 -0.12
CA PHE A 77 -9.38 -10.01 -0.98
C PHE A 77 -10.03 -11.28 -0.42
N THR A 78 -9.22 -12.17 0.16
CA THR A 78 -9.69 -13.52 0.58
C THR A 78 -9.97 -13.64 2.07
N ASN A 79 -9.55 -12.67 2.88
CA ASN A 79 -9.47 -12.77 4.34
C ASN A 79 -8.61 -13.95 4.85
N ALA A 80 -7.91 -14.67 3.96
CA ALA A 80 -7.00 -15.74 4.33
C ALA A 80 -5.69 -15.15 4.84
N LYS A 81 -5.14 -15.76 5.89
CA LYS A 81 -3.82 -15.43 6.40
C LYS A 81 -2.76 -16.21 5.63
N ILE A 82 -1.82 -15.50 5.02
CA ILE A 82 -0.71 -16.10 4.26
C ILE A 82 0.60 -15.91 5.03
N LEU A 83 1.40 -16.96 5.13
CA LEU A 83 2.71 -16.99 5.79
C LEU A 83 3.75 -17.58 4.84
N PHE A 84 4.99 -17.10 4.93
CA PHE A 84 6.10 -17.54 4.09
C PHE A 84 7.19 -18.17 4.96
N ASP A 85 7.62 -19.37 4.58
CA ASP A 85 8.82 -20.00 5.12
C ASP A 85 9.89 -20.09 4.03
N PHE A 86 11.00 -19.37 4.26
CA PHE A 86 12.14 -19.32 3.35
C PHE A 86 13.20 -20.30 3.83
N HIS A 87 13.36 -21.39 3.10
CA HIS A 87 14.35 -22.42 3.37
C HIS A 87 15.47 -22.40 2.34
N SER A 88 16.70 -22.27 2.84
CA SER A 88 17.93 -22.34 2.05
C SER A 88 18.57 -23.72 2.21
N ALA A 89 18.52 -24.57 1.19
CA ALA A 89 19.29 -25.81 1.19
C ALA A 89 20.74 -25.54 0.76
N LYS A 90 21.71 -26.12 1.48
CA LYS A 90 23.12 -26.06 1.05
C LYS A 90 23.29 -26.89 -0.23
N GLY A 91 23.42 -26.22 -1.38
CA GLY A 91 23.85 -26.82 -2.65
C GLY A 91 22.76 -27.13 -3.68
N LYS A 92 21.49 -26.86 -3.38
CA LYS A 92 20.35 -26.68 -4.31
C LYS A 92 19.57 -25.51 -3.73
N GLY A 93 19.25 -24.50 -4.53
CA GLY A 93 18.93 -23.14 -4.07
C GLY A 93 17.72 -22.98 -3.12
N SER A 94 17.31 -21.72 -2.97
CA SER A 94 16.35 -21.28 -1.96
C SER A 94 14.90 -21.47 -2.43
N GLY A 95 14.22 -22.48 -1.89
CA GLY A 95 12.77 -22.66 -2.09
C GLY A 95 11.95 -21.80 -1.13
N VAL A 96 10.66 -21.61 -1.43
CA VAL A 96 9.70 -20.92 -0.56
C VAL A 96 8.47 -21.80 -0.36
N THR A 97 8.07 -21.97 0.90
CA THR A 97 6.78 -22.60 1.25
C THR A 97 5.81 -21.50 1.66
N ILE A 98 4.65 -21.48 1.00
CA ILE A 98 3.53 -20.61 1.33
C ILE A 98 2.55 -21.41 2.17
N THR A 99 2.25 -20.92 3.37
CA THR A 99 1.21 -21.47 4.24
C THR A 99 0.01 -20.54 4.25
N ILE A 100 -1.13 -21.02 3.79
CA ILE A 100 -2.41 -20.28 3.71
C ILE A 100 -3.32 -20.83 4.81
N ARG A 101 -3.93 -19.94 5.59
CA ARG A 101 -4.81 -20.30 6.70
C ARG A 101 -6.07 -19.46 6.72
N GLY A 102 -7.24 -20.09 6.71
CA GLY A 102 -8.54 -19.41 6.71
C GLY A 102 -9.68 -20.42 6.72
N ARG A 103 -10.92 -19.95 6.58
CA ARG A 103 -12.08 -20.80 6.28
C ARG A 103 -11.86 -21.51 4.94
N LYS A 104 -12.56 -22.62 4.72
CA LYS A 104 -12.40 -23.41 3.49
C LYS A 104 -12.48 -22.58 2.20
N GLU A 105 -13.51 -21.76 2.08
CA GLU A 105 -13.73 -20.89 0.91
C GLU A 105 -12.60 -19.86 0.74
N GLU A 106 -12.16 -19.23 1.84
CA GLU A 106 -11.05 -18.27 1.85
C GLU A 106 -9.73 -18.92 1.40
N VAL A 107 -9.47 -20.14 1.85
CA VAL A 107 -8.25 -20.88 1.48
C VAL A 107 -8.32 -21.34 0.02
N GLU A 108 -9.46 -21.81 -0.46
CA GLU A 108 -9.63 -22.23 -1.86
C GLU A 108 -9.46 -21.03 -2.81
N GLU A 109 -10.05 -19.88 -2.49
CA GLU A 109 -9.93 -18.65 -3.28
C GLU A 109 -8.50 -18.08 -3.28
N ALA A 110 -7.82 -18.10 -2.14
CA ALA A 110 -6.40 -17.69 -2.06
C ALA A 110 -5.49 -18.60 -2.87
N VAL A 111 -5.76 -19.91 -2.90
CA VAL A 111 -5.00 -20.87 -3.74
C VAL A 111 -5.20 -20.57 -5.22
N GLU A 112 -6.43 -20.32 -5.66
CA GLU A 112 -6.73 -20.01 -7.07
C GLU A 112 -6.03 -18.73 -7.54
N LEU A 113 -6.04 -17.67 -6.72
CA LEU A 113 -5.32 -16.42 -7.03
C LEU A 113 -3.81 -16.65 -7.12
N ILE A 114 -3.24 -17.43 -6.21
CA ILE A 114 -1.82 -17.77 -6.23
C ILE A 114 -1.47 -18.57 -7.50
N ASP A 115 -2.27 -19.58 -7.85
CA ASP A 115 -2.07 -20.38 -9.06
C ASP A 115 -2.17 -19.52 -10.33
N GLU A 116 -3.11 -18.56 -10.38
CA GLU A 116 -3.22 -17.63 -11.51
C GLU A 116 -1.99 -16.72 -11.63
N ILE A 117 -1.48 -16.19 -10.51
CA ILE A 117 -0.26 -15.38 -10.48
C ILE A 117 0.95 -16.19 -10.97
N VAL A 118 1.10 -17.43 -10.49
CA VAL A 118 2.15 -18.36 -10.93
C VAL A 118 2.04 -18.62 -12.43
N ALA A 119 0.85 -18.96 -12.93
CA ALA A 119 0.63 -19.25 -14.35
C ALA A 119 0.93 -18.03 -15.26
N LYS A 120 0.53 -16.82 -14.84
CA LYS A 120 0.86 -15.57 -15.54
C LYS A 120 2.36 -15.36 -15.62
N TYR A 121 3.10 -15.67 -14.56
CA TYR A 121 4.55 -15.56 -14.51
C TYR A 121 5.24 -16.58 -15.42
N GLU A 122 4.82 -17.85 -15.40
CA GLU A 122 5.36 -18.89 -16.30
C GLU A 122 5.14 -18.58 -17.78
N VAL A 123 3.97 -18.01 -18.14
CA VAL A 123 3.69 -17.55 -19.50
C VAL A 123 4.57 -16.35 -19.89
N LYS A 124 4.78 -15.39 -18.99
CA LYS A 124 5.70 -14.25 -19.21
C LYS A 124 7.14 -14.72 -19.41
N LYS A 125 7.62 -15.64 -18.57
CA LYS A 125 8.94 -16.25 -18.67
C LYS A 125 9.13 -16.96 -20.03
N SER A 126 8.12 -17.71 -20.46
CA SER A 126 8.13 -18.41 -21.76
C SER A 126 8.16 -17.44 -22.96
N LYS A 127 7.56 -16.24 -22.82
CA LYS A 127 7.58 -15.17 -23.83
C LYS A 127 8.90 -14.39 -23.83
N GLN A 128 9.52 -14.13 -22.68
CA GLN A 128 10.85 -13.46 -22.61
C GLN A 128 11.95 -14.26 -23.32
N ILE A 129 11.92 -15.60 -23.24
CA ILE A 129 12.84 -16.48 -23.98
C ILE A 129 12.71 -16.28 -25.51
N HIS A 130 11.51 -15.96 -26.01
CA HIS A 130 11.29 -15.69 -27.44
C HIS A 130 11.61 -14.23 -27.86
N VAL A 131 11.63 -13.27 -26.95
CA VAL A 131 11.85 -11.84 -27.25
C VAL A 131 13.34 -11.45 -27.20
N ALA A 132 14.19 -12.21 -26.50
CA ALA A 132 15.64 -11.99 -26.41
C ALA A 132 16.41 -12.02 -27.76
N GLY A 133 15.74 -12.33 -28.88
CA GLY A 133 16.32 -12.39 -30.23
C GLY A 133 16.08 -11.18 -31.14
N ARG A 134 15.48 -10.07 -30.68
CA ARG A 134 15.32 -8.85 -31.50
C ARG A 134 16.10 -7.68 -30.89
N ALA A 135 17.18 -7.29 -31.55
CA ALA A 135 17.91 -6.07 -31.24
C ALA A 135 16.99 -4.84 -31.40
N LEU A 136 16.90 -4.01 -30.36
CA LEU A 136 16.27 -2.70 -30.38
C LEU A 136 17.30 -1.63 -30.80
N PRO A 137 16.89 -0.55 -31.48
CA PRO A 137 17.81 0.41 -32.09
C PRO A 137 18.72 1.12 -31.08
N ASP A 138 19.97 1.36 -31.50
CA ASP A 138 21.11 1.83 -30.69
C ASP A 138 21.09 3.33 -30.32
N ASN A 139 20.07 4.10 -30.70
CA ASN A 139 20.01 5.53 -30.40
C ASN A 139 19.09 5.82 -29.21
N ILE A 140 19.67 5.95 -28.01
CA ILE A 140 19.04 6.72 -26.93
C ILE A 140 19.34 8.19 -27.23
N PRO A 141 18.33 9.07 -27.36
CA PRO A 141 18.57 10.50 -27.49
C PRO A 141 19.36 11.01 -26.28
N GLY A 142 20.55 11.56 -26.52
CA GLY A 142 21.33 12.24 -25.47
C GLY A 142 20.52 13.39 -24.88
N HIS A 143 20.66 13.59 -23.55
CA HIS A 143 20.15 14.70 -22.71
C HIS A 143 19.20 15.68 -23.41
N SER A 144 18.08 15.16 -23.91
CA SER A 144 17.04 15.99 -24.49
C SER A 144 16.17 16.32 -23.31
N ALA A 145 16.30 17.54 -22.79
CA ALA A 145 15.46 18.08 -21.75
C ALA A 145 14.00 17.72 -22.07
N ILE A 146 13.46 16.71 -21.37
CA ILE A 146 12.03 16.44 -21.37
C ILE A 146 11.43 17.78 -20.98
N ASN A 147 10.51 18.33 -21.77
CA ASN A 147 9.94 19.63 -21.49
C ASN A 147 9.09 19.50 -20.21
N GLN A 148 9.74 19.72 -19.05
CA GLN A 148 9.24 19.43 -17.71
C GLN A 148 7.98 20.24 -17.36
N GLN A 149 7.68 21.28 -18.15
CA GLN A 149 6.59 22.23 -17.88
C GLN A 149 5.18 21.70 -18.25
N ASN A 150 5.05 20.57 -18.97
CA ASN A 150 3.74 20.05 -19.41
C ASN A 150 3.52 18.55 -19.13
N LEU A 151 4.20 17.99 -18.13
CA LEU A 151 3.97 16.58 -17.76
C LEU A 151 2.64 16.42 -17.02
N PRO A 152 1.82 15.43 -17.37
CA PRO A 152 0.50 15.25 -16.77
C PRO A 152 0.64 14.88 -15.29
N VAL A 153 0.03 15.69 -14.42
CA VAL A 153 -0.16 15.41 -13.00
C VAL A 153 -1.60 15.00 -12.75
N GLU A 154 -1.81 14.11 -11.79
CA GLU A 154 -3.16 13.79 -11.35
C GLU A 154 -3.81 14.94 -10.57
N THR A 155 -5.15 14.96 -10.57
CA THR A 155 -5.96 15.93 -9.83
C THR A 155 -7.19 15.21 -9.28
N LEU A 156 -7.65 15.62 -8.10
CA LEU A 156 -8.84 15.02 -7.50
C LEU A 156 -10.05 15.67 -8.16
N VAL A 157 -10.66 14.91 -9.07
CA VAL A 157 -11.92 15.32 -9.69
C VAL A 157 -13.03 14.50 -9.03
N PRO A 158 -14.05 15.13 -8.44
CA PRO A 158 -15.19 14.42 -7.88
C PRO A 158 -15.82 13.49 -8.94
N ASN A 159 -15.89 12.19 -8.65
CA ASN A 159 -16.40 11.17 -9.58
C ASN A 159 -17.72 10.55 -9.12
N SER A 160 -18.15 10.83 -7.89
CA SER A 160 -19.41 10.39 -7.29
C SER A 160 -20.43 11.54 -7.19
N PHE A 161 -21.71 11.19 -7.01
CA PHE A 161 -22.79 12.16 -6.83
C PHE A 161 -22.68 12.96 -5.52
N ASP A 162 -22.05 12.42 -4.49
CA ASP A 162 -21.83 13.08 -3.19
C ASP A 162 -20.54 13.94 -3.15
N GLY A 163 -19.74 13.86 -4.21
CA GLY A 163 -18.53 14.65 -4.42
C GLY A 163 -17.27 14.09 -3.77
N TYR A 164 -17.31 12.88 -3.24
CA TYR A 164 -16.14 12.19 -2.67
C TYR A 164 -15.37 11.40 -3.73
N VAL A 165 -14.12 11.09 -3.40
CA VAL A 165 -13.20 10.27 -4.19
C VAL A 165 -12.51 9.31 -3.22
N GLU A 166 -12.47 8.02 -3.57
CA GLU A 166 -11.69 7.03 -2.84
C GLU A 166 -10.20 7.27 -3.07
N ILE A 167 -9.44 7.39 -1.98
CA ILE A 167 -8.00 7.67 -2.02
C ILE A 167 -7.22 6.81 -1.04
N TYR A 168 -5.92 6.68 -1.31
CA TYR A 168 -4.91 6.30 -0.32
C TYR A 168 -4.12 7.54 0.08
N VAL A 169 -3.77 7.68 1.36
CA VAL A 169 -2.75 8.66 1.78
C VAL A 169 -1.38 7.99 1.67
N SER A 170 -0.57 8.45 0.73
CA SER A 170 0.71 7.81 0.37
C SER A 170 1.90 8.38 1.12
N ALA A 171 1.83 9.65 1.55
CA ALA A 171 2.87 10.27 2.35
C ALA A 171 2.32 11.45 3.18
N VAL A 172 2.88 11.67 4.37
CA VAL A 172 2.50 12.76 5.26
C VAL A 172 3.74 13.56 5.66
N LYS A 173 3.69 14.89 5.47
CA LYS A 173 4.62 15.81 6.14
C LYS A 173 3.95 16.47 7.34
N ASN A 174 2.71 16.93 7.18
CA ASN A 174 1.84 17.42 8.24
C ASN A 174 0.38 17.52 7.72
N PRO A 175 -0.62 17.82 8.57
CA PRO A 175 -2.02 17.88 8.15
C PRO A 175 -2.33 18.88 7.03
N ASN A 176 -1.54 19.95 6.85
CA ASN A 176 -1.70 20.88 5.72
C ASN A 176 -0.74 20.61 4.55
N LYS A 177 0.04 19.52 4.60
CA LYS A 177 0.92 19.08 3.53
C LYS A 177 1.12 17.57 3.57
N PHE A 178 0.33 16.87 2.77
CA PHE A 178 0.40 15.42 2.58
C PHE A 178 0.09 15.08 1.12
N TRP A 179 0.26 13.83 0.74
CA TRP A 179 0.05 13.35 -0.62
C TRP A 179 -0.90 12.17 -0.65
N VAL A 180 -1.71 12.12 -1.70
CA VAL A 180 -2.71 11.09 -1.91
C VAL A 180 -2.61 10.51 -3.30
N GLN A 181 -3.08 9.27 -3.44
CA GLN A 181 -3.28 8.58 -4.71
C GLN A 181 -4.77 8.25 -4.87
N ILE A 182 -5.30 8.35 -6.08
CA ILE A 182 -6.69 7.97 -6.38
C ILE A 182 -6.78 6.44 -6.43
N ALA A 183 -7.66 5.85 -5.63
CA ALA A 183 -7.87 4.41 -5.60
C ALA A 183 -8.50 3.87 -6.90
N GLY A 184 -8.26 2.59 -7.21
CA GLY A 184 -8.87 1.89 -8.34
C GLY A 184 -7.91 1.63 -9.51
N SER A 185 -8.37 1.81 -10.75
CA SER A 185 -7.60 1.39 -11.94
C SER A 185 -6.23 2.09 -12.11
N LYS A 186 -6.04 3.26 -11.49
CA LYS A 186 -4.79 4.02 -11.55
C LYS A 186 -3.70 3.41 -10.68
N THR A 187 -4.02 2.94 -9.48
CA THR A 187 -3.05 2.27 -8.61
C THR A 187 -2.58 0.93 -9.21
N VAL A 188 -3.47 0.19 -9.88
CA VAL A 188 -3.09 -1.02 -10.63
C VAL A 188 -2.09 -0.73 -11.75
N GLN A 189 -2.24 0.41 -12.45
CA GLN A 189 -1.28 0.85 -13.46
C GLN A 189 0.06 1.27 -12.84
N LEU A 190 0.03 1.93 -11.68
CA LEU A 190 1.23 2.29 -10.93
C LEU A 190 2.00 1.05 -10.44
N ASP A 191 1.33 0.05 -9.89
CA ASP A 191 1.95 -1.21 -9.45
C ASP A 191 2.65 -1.92 -10.61
N LYS A 192 1.99 -1.96 -11.77
CA LYS A 192 2.58 -2.49 -13.00
C LYS A 192 3.80 -1.68 -13.43
N LEU A 193 3.73 -0.35 -13.41
CA LEU A 193 4.84 0.53 -13.75
C LEU A 193 6.04 0.30 -12.83
N ALA A 194 5.82 0.27 -11.51
CA ALA A 194 6.87 0.04 -10.51
C ALA A 194 7.55 -1.33 -10.73
N THR A 195 6.78 -2.35 -11.07
CA THR A 195 7.28 -3.69 -11.40
C THR A 195 8.15 -3.66 -12.66
N GLU A 196 7.66 -3.07 -13.76
CA GLU A 196 8.39 -2.97 -15.03
C GLU A 196 9.65 -2.12 -14.92
N MET A 197 9.62 -1.02 -14.15
CA MET A 197 10.79 -0.21 -13.85
C MET A 197 11.83 -1.02 -13.05
N THR A 198 11.39 -1.71 -12.00
CA THR A 198 12.29 -2.48 -11.14
C THR A 198 12.98 -3.60 -11.91
N GLU A 199 12.23 -4.37 -12.70
CA GLU A 199 12.81 -5.39 -13.60
C GLU A 199 13.81 -4.78 -14.59
N PHE A 200 13.48 -3.61 -15.17
CA PHE A 200 14.31 -2.96 -16.17
C PHE A 200 15.65 -2.47 -15.60
N TYR A 201 15.63 -1.75 -14.47
CA TYR A 201 16.82 -1.12 -13.88
C TYR A 201 17.66 -2.06 -13.02
N ASN A 202 17.13 -3.22 -12.62
CA ASN A 202 17.93 -4.27 -11.98
C ASN A 202 18.80 -5.05 -12.99
N ASP A 203 18.48 -5.02 -14.28
CA ASP A 203 19.39 -5.52 -15.32
C ASP A 203 20.62 -4.61 -15.44
N SER A 204 21.81 -5.17 -15.23
CA SER A 204 23.05 -4.39 -15.19
C SER A 204 23.38 -3.70 -16.51
N LYS A 205 22.99 -4.27 -17.66
CA LYS A 205 23.24 -3.66 -18.97
C LYS A 205 22.33 -2.46 -19.19
N ASN A 206 21.06 -2.56 -18.77
CA ASN A 206 20.15 -1.43 -18.78
C ASN A 206 20.61 -0.34 -17.81
N LYS A 207 21.04 -0.71 -16.60
CA LYS A 207 21.56 0.24 -15.62
C LYS A 207 22.78 1.01 -16.14
N GLU A 208 23.74 0.32 -16.76
CA GLU A 208 24.90 0.96 -17.40
C GLU A 208 24.46 1.88 -18.55
N ARG A 209 23.54 1.41 -19.41
CA ARG A 209 23.05 2.16 -20.56
C ARG A 209 22.27 3.43 -20.19
N PHE A 210 21.60 3.44 -19.04
CA PHE A 210 20.80 4.57 -18.52
C PHE A 210 21.49 5.30 -17.37
N GLN A 211 22.79 5.10 -17.18
CA GLN A 211 23.55 5.82 -16.16
C GLN A 211 23.61 7.32 -16.47
N LEU A 212 23.51 8.15 -15.43
CA LEU A 212 23.69 9.59 -15.52
C LEU A 212 25.10 9.98 -15.10
N ASN A 213 25.70 10.91 -15.85
CA ASN A 213 27.03 11.46 -15.53
C ASN A 213 26.93 12.78 -14.74
N SER A 214 25.75 13.39 -14.71
CA SER A 214 25.46 14.64 -14.01
C SER A 214 23.96 14.70 -13.72
N PHE A 215 23.60 15.47 -12.70
CA PHE A 215 22.21 15.67 -12.26
C PHE A 215 21.93 17.16 -12.17
N CYS A 216 20.74 17.57 -12.57
CA CYS A 216 20.24 18.92 -12.42
C CYS A 216 18.96 18.90 -11.57
N THR A 217 18.80 19.91 -10.70
CA THR A 217 17.51 20.16 -10.05
C THR A 217 16.40 20.27 -11.09
N GLY A 218 15.29 19.56 -10.86
CA GLY A 218 14.16 19.46 -11.77
C GLY A 218 14.14 18.19 -12.63
N ASP A 219 15.28 17.52 -12.81
CA ASP A 219 15.37 16.31 -13.64
C ASP A 219 14.40 15.23 -13.18
N ILE A 220 13.72 14.61 -14.15
CA ILE A 220 12.90 13.43 -13.91
C ILE A 220 13.75 12.19 -14.16
N VAL A 221 13.90 11.38 -13.11
CA VAL A 221 14.83 10.26 -13.03
C VAL A 221 14.12 8.99 -12.57
N ALA A 222 14.77 7.85 -12.77
CA ALA A 222 14.45 6.63 -12.03
C ALA A 222 15.33 6.61 -10.76
N ALA A 223 14.71 6.42 -9.60
CA ALA A 223 15.39 6.41 -8.32
C ALA A 223 15.07 5.13 -7.55
N PHE A 224 16.10 4.53 -6.94
CA PHE A 224 15.95 3.31 -6.16
C PHE A 224 15.49 3.63 -4.74
N PHE A 225 14.48 2.90 -4.27
CA PHE A 225 14.00 2.97 -2.90
C PHE A 225 14.41 1.71 -2.13
N ALA A 226 15.23 1.89 -1.10
CA ALA A 226 15.78 0.77 -0.34
C ALA A 226 14.73 0.03 0.51
N GLY A 227 13.62 0.68 0.87
CA GLY A 227 12.60 0.10 1.76
C GLY A 227 11.94 -1.16 1.20
N ASP A 228 11.79 -1.24 -0.12
CA ASP A 228 11.21 -2.39 -0.83
C ASP A 228 12.07 -2.89 -1.99
N SER A 229 13.27 -2.33 -2.16
CA SER A 229 14.21 -2.65 -3.25
C SER A 229 13.63 -2.45 -4.66
N SER A 230 12.79 -1.43 -4.84
CA SER A 230 12.15 -1.11 -6.11
C SER A 230 12.62 0.21 -6.72
N TRP A 231 12.39 0.38 -8.02
CA TRP A 231 12.71 1.59 -8.77
C TRP A 231 11.46 2.40 -9.08
N TYR A 232 11.53 3.70 -8.84
CA TYR A 232 10.40 4.63 -8.95
C TYR A 232 10.73 5.85 -9.78
N ARG A 233 9.70 6.56 -10.26
CA ARG A 233 9.86 7.86 -10.89
C ARG A 233 10.08 8.91 -9.82
N ALA A 234 11.13 9.71 -9.97
CA ALA A 234 11.43 10.77 -9.03
C ALA A 234 11.86 12.05 -9.74
N ARG A 235 11.77 13.16 -9.02
CA ARG A 235 12.33 14.44 -9.43
C ARG A 235 13.53 14.78 -8.56
N VAL A 236 14.63 15.19 -9.16
CA VAL A 236 15.77 15.74 -8.43
C VAL A 236 15.37 17.09 -7.83
N ILE A 237 15.44 17.20 -6.50
CA ILE A 237 15.14 18.42 -5.75
C ILE A 237 16.43 19.23 -5.55
N GLU A 238 17.49 18.56 -5.10
CA GLU A 238 18.77 19.19 -4.82
C GLU A 238 19.91 18.23 -5.15
N VAL A 239 21.02 18.79 -5.61
CA VAL A 239 22.29 18.09 -5.80
C VAL A 239 23.31 18.77 -4.91
N SER A 240 23.89 18.02 -3.99
CA SER A 240 24.87 18.52 -3.03
C SER A 240 26.10 17.63 -2.99
N GLY A 241 27.23 18.17 -2.53
CA GLY A 241 28.52 17.47 -2.55
C GLY A 241 29.11 17.30 -3.96
N GLU A 242 30.31 16.73 -4.02
CA GLU A 242 31.07 16.52 -5.25
C GLU A 242 31.73 15.14 -5.25
N ASN A 243 31.98 14.57 -6.43
CA ASN A 243 32.66 13.29 -6.62
C ASN A 243 32.03 12.15 -5.78
N GLU A 244 32.81 11.49 -4.92
CA GLU A 244 32.37 10.36 -4.09
C GLU A 244 31.39 10.76 -2.97
N ASP A 245 31.36 12.03 -2.58
CA ASP A 245 30.47 12.57 -1.55
C ASP A 245 29.18 13.18 -2.14
N GLN A 246 28.96 13.06 -3.45
CA GLN A 246 27.78 13.60 -4.11
C GLN A 246 26.51 12.92 -3.59
N LYS A 247 25.50 13.74 -3.28
CA LYS A 247 24.18 13.33 -2.79
C LYS A 247 23.09 13.98 -3.63
N ILE A 248 22.12 13.17 -4.01
CA ILE A 248 20.97 13.57 -4.82
C ILE A 248 19.73 13.49 -3.94
N GLU A 249 19.15 14.62 -3.60
CA GLU A 249 17.82 14.66 -2.99
C GLU A 249 16.77 14.49 -4.08
N VAL A 250 15.88 13.53 -3.89
CA VAL A 250 14.81 13.21 -4.84
C VAL A 250 13.45 13.23 -4.16
N PHE A 251 12.41 13.54 -4.94
CA PHE A 251 11.01 13.44 -4.56
C PHE A 251 10.31 12.41 -5.44
N TYR A 252 9.71 11.38 -4.83
CA TYR A 252 9.01 10.32 -5.56
C TYR A 252 7.68 10.83 -6.08
N LEU A 253 7.58 10.95 -7.41
CA LEU A 253 6.48 11.64 -8.09
C LEU A 253 5.13 10.92 -7.98
N ASP A 254 5.17 9.64 -7.62
CA ASP A 254 3.99 8.81 -7.49
C ASP A 254 3.54 8.61 -6.04
N PHE A 255 4.39 8.92 -5.05
CA PHE A 255 4.12 8.66 -3.63
C PHE A 255 4.13 9.92 -2.77
N GLY A 256 4.94 10.91 -3.10
CA GLY A 256 4.94 12.21 -2.43
C GLY A 256 5.94 12.35 -1.28
N ASP A 257 6.71 11.32 -0.99
CA ASP A 257 7.86 11.35 -0.08
C ASP A 257 9.17 11.62 -0.83
N GLY A 258 10.28 11.71 -0.10
CA GLY A 258 11.59 12.00 -0.67
C GLY A 258 12.71 11.26 0.04
N ALA A 259 13.86 11.18 -0.63
CA ALA A 259 15.04 10.51 -0.12
C ALA A 259 16.31 11.22 -0.58
N THR A 260 17.40 11.04 0.16
CA THR A 260 18.76 11.41 -0.26
C THR A 260 19.49 10.15 -0.71
N LEU A 261 19.92 10.13 -1.96
CA LEU A 261 20.53 8.97 -2.61
C LEU A 261 21.94 9.28 -3.10
N SER A 262 22.76 8.24 -3.22
CA SER A 262 24.00 8.31 -3.98
C SER A 262 23.72 8.23 -5.49
N PRO A 263 24.60 8.77 -6.35
CA PRO A 263 24.43 8.75 -7.81
C PRO A 263 24.14 7.37 -8.42
N ASP A 264 24.70 6.29 -7.88
CA ASP A 264 24.53 4.93 -8.40
C ASP A 264 23.12 4.35 -8.16
N LEU A 265 22.33 4.99 -7.31
CA LEU A 265 20.93 4.68 -7.02
C LEU A 265 19.96 5.56 -7.83
N VAL A 266 20.48 6.35 -8.78
CA VAL A 266 19.70 7.21 -9.66
C VAL A 266 20.09 6.96 -11.12
N SER A 267 19.11 6.78 -11.99
CA SER A 267 19.29 6.52 -13.42
C SER A 267 18.44 7.44 -14.27
N LEU A 268 18.81 7.63 -15.53
CA LEU A 268 17.98 8.33 -16.51
C LEU A 268 16.65 7.58 -16.65
N LEU A 269 15.53 8.30 -16.53
CA LEU A 269 14.21 7.70 -16.71
C LEU A 269 14.03 7.31 -18.19
N LYS A 270 13.72 6.03 -18.44
CA LYS A 270 13.37 5.55 -19.78
C LYS A 270 12.05 6.20 -20.21
N PRO A 271 11.97 6.85 -21.38
CA PRO A 271 10.81 7.65 -21.77
C PRO A 271 9.45 6.93 -21.68
N ASP A 272 9.40 5.64 -21.99
CA ASP A 272 8.16 4.85 -21.95
C ASP A 272 7.52 4.77 -20.54
N PHE A 273 8.30 5.01 -19.48
CA PHE A 273 7.81 5.05 -18.10
C PHE A 273 7.08 6.37 -17.76
N LEU A 274 6.99 7.32 -18.70
CA LEU A 274 6.12 8.49 -18.61
C LEU A 274 4.70 8.26 -19.17
N SER A 275 4.31 6.99 -19.35
CA SER A 275 3.04 6.61 -19.97
C SER A 275 1.79 6.89 -19.13
N ILE A 276 1.93 7.03 -17.80
CA ILE A 276 0.83 7.44 -16.90
C ILE A 276 1.16 8.78 -16.23
N PRO A 277 0.14 9.58 -15.84
CA PRO A 277 0.36 10.80 -15.05
C PRO A 277 1.11 10.53 -13.75
N PHE A 278 1.72 11.55 -13.15
CA PHE A 278 2.29 11.45 -11.80
C PHE A 278 1.17 11.29 -10.76
N GLN A 279 1.28 10.25 -9.94
CA GLN A 279 0.15 9.78 -9.12
C GLN A 279 0.05 10.48 -7.75
N ALA A 280 1.13 11.10 -7.25
CA ALA A 280 1.07 11.83 -5.98
C ALA A 280 0.40 13.18 -6.16
N ILE A 281 -0.72 13.37 -5.47
CA ILE A 281 -1.47 14.61 -5.44
C ILE A 281 -1.22 15.31 -4.11
N GLN A 282 -0.65 16.51 -4.12
CA GLN A 282 -0.44 17.26 -2.89
C GLN A 282 -1.76 17.87 -2.39
N CYS A 283 -2.04 17.60 -1.12
CA CYS A 283 -3.27 18.02 -0.44
C CYS A 283 -2.98 18.80 0.85
N SER A 284 -3.96 19.60 1.26
CA SER A 284 -4.04 20.25 2.56
C SER A 284 -5.41 19.93 3.19
N LEU A 285 -5.41 19.55 4.47
CA LEU A 285 -6.63 19.21 5.17
C LEU A 285 -7.44 20.49 5.43
N ALA A 286 -8.71 20.44 5.07
CA ALA A 286 -9.63 21.56 5.18
C ALA A 286 -9.96 21.90 6.64
N ASP A 287 -10.27 23.18 6.87
CA ASP A 287 -10.87 23.74 8.08
C ASP A 287 -10.03 23.62 9.36
N VAL A 288 -8.76 23.18 9.29
CA VAL A 288 -7.89 23.05 10.46
C VAL A 288 -6.54 23.74 10.29
N LYS A 289 -6.03 24.23 11.41
CA LYS A 289 -4.69 24.81 11.57
C LYS A 289 -4.05 24.31 12.88
N PRO A 290 -2.71 24.37 13.01
CA PRO A 290 -2.04 24.00 14.25
C PRO A 290 -2.49 24.89 15.41
N ILE A 291 -2.41 24.37 16.64
CA ILE A 291 -2.86 25.07 17.84
C ILE A 291 -2.08 26.35 18.05
N ASP A 292 -0.75 26.31 18.01
CA ASP A 292 0.11 27.48 18.16
C ASP A 292 1.37 27.33 17.31
N GLY A 293 1.54 28.18 16.29
CA GLY A 293 2.70 28.16 15.41
C GLY A 293 2.64 27.02 14.38
N ASP A 294 3.54 26.05 14.50
CA ASP A 294 3.68 24.91 13.59
C ASP A 294 2.94 23.67 14.11
N TRP A 295 2.71 22.69 13.24
CA TRP A 295 2.20 21.39 13.64
C TRP A 295 3.21 20.67 14.53
N THR A 296 2.80 20.24 15.72
CA THR A 296 3.65 19.44 16.61
C THR A 296 3.84 18.04 16.06
N GLU A 297 4.93 17.36 16.46
CA GLU A 297 5.19 15.99 16.06
C GLU A 297 4.05 15.04 16.47
N GLU A 298 3.44 15.25 17.64
CA GLU A 298 2.30 14.46 18.11
C GLU A 298 1.07 14.66 17.22
N ALA A 299 0.80 15.89 16.78
CA ALA A 299 -0.31 16.17 15.88
C ALA A 299 -0.08 15.56 14.48
N ILE A 300 1.16 15.56 14.00
CA ILE A 300 1.54 14.92 12.73
C ILE A 300 1.37 13.40 12.84
N LEU A 301 1.88 12.78 13.91
CA LEU A 301 1.74 11.34 14.16
C LEU A 301 0.29 10.93 14.33
N GLU A 302 -0.54 11.76 14.94
CA GLU A 302 -1.96 11.45 15.08
C GLU A 302 -2.69 11.51 13.75
N PHE A 303 -2.41 12.54 12.94
CA PHE A 303 -2.96 12.63 11.59
C PHE A 303 -2.53 11.43 10.73
N ASP A 304 -1.24 11.09 10.75
CA ASP A 304 -0.66 9.95 10.02
C ASP A 304 -1.40 8.64 10.31
N LYS A 305 -1.71 8.36 11.59
CA LYS A 305 -2.52 7.20 12.00
C LYS A 305 -3.97 7.29 11.54
N LEU A 306 -4.60 8.45 11.70
CA LEU A 306 -6.01 8.65 11.38
C LEU A 306 -6.29 8.51 9.88
N VAL A 307 -5.30 8.79 9.04
CA VAL A 307 -5.40 8.67 7.57
C VAL A 307 -4.76 7.42 7.01
N TYR A 308 -4.21 6.54 7.87
CA TYR A 308 -3.58 5.28 7.48
C TYR A 308 -2.49 5.48 6.41
N SER A 309 -1.64 6.47 6.66
CA SER A 309 -0.52 6.84 5.79
C SER A 309 0.34 5.62 5.46
N ALA A 310 0.55 5.36 4.16
CA ALA A 310 1.32 4.22 3.63
C ALA A 310 0.82 2.81 4.04
N ASP A 311 -0.38 2.70 4.62
CA ASP A 311 -1.02 1.43 5.00
C ASP A 311 -1.98 0.89 3.92
N TRP A 312 -2.13 1.60 2.80
CA TRP A 312 -2.99 1.21 1.67
C TRP A 312 -4.47 1.00 2.04
N LYS A 313 -4.93 1.70 3.08
CA LYS A 313 -6.33 1.74 3.46
C LYS A 313 -7.05 2.89 2.75
N ILE A 314 -8.23 2.58 2.19
CA ILE A 314 -9.06 3.56 1.50
C ILE A 314 -9.70 4.50 2.53
N VAL A 315 -9.59 5.81 2.27
CA VAL A 315 -10.38 6.86 2.91
C VAL A 315 -11.07 7.71 1.84
N MET A 316 -12.14 8.41 2.21
CA MET A 316 -12.90 9.24 1.28
C MET A 316 -12.40 10.68 1.35
N ALA A 317 -11.94 11.23 0.23
CA ALA A 317 -11.58 12.65 0.12
C ALA A 317 -12.61 13.42 -0.69
N LYS A 318 -13.01 14.59 -0.20
CA LYS A 318 -13.83 15.54 -0.94
C LYS A 318 -13.03 16.81 -1.19
N PRO A 319 -12.69 17.12 -2.46
CA PRO A 319 -12.12 18.41 -2.81
C PRO A 319 -13.07 19.54 -2.41
N ILE A 320 -12.51 20.57 -1.79
CA ILE A 320 -13.24 21.80 -1.45
C ILE A 320 -12.61 23.00 -2.19
N GLU A 321 -13.39 24.07 -2.38
CA GLU A 321 -12.89 25.29 -2.99
C GLU A 321 -11.76 25.89 -2.16
N ASN A 322 -10.67 26.30 -2.81
CA ASN A 322 -9.52 26.88 -2.14
C ASN A 322 -9.90 28.29 -1.61
N PRO A 323 -9.79 28.54 -0.30
CA PRO A 323 -10.18 29.82 0.31
C PRO A 323 -9.34 31.03 -0.16
N ASP A 324 -8.14 30.82 -0.73
CA ASP A 324 -7.20 31.88 -1.12
C ASP A 324 -7.24 32.26 -2.62
N GLN A 325 -8.25 31.82 -3.39
CA GLN A 325 -8.31 32.07 -4.85
C GLN A 325 -8.53 33.54 -5.29
N ASN A 326 -8.43 34.52 -4.39
CA ASN A 326 -8.47 35.94 -4.76
C ASN A 326 -7.09 36.55 -5.11
N GLY A 327 -5.99 35.79 -5.11
CA GLY A 327 -4.63 36.28 -5.40
C GLY A 327 -4.03 35.76 -6.72
N GLU A 328 -3.55 36.67 -7.57
CA GLU A 328 -3.00 36.46 -8.93
C GLU A 328 -1.71 35.59 -9.08
N ASN A 329 -1.28 34.82 -8.07
CA ASN A 329 -0.02 34.06 -8.11
C ASN A 329 -0.16 32.53 -8.03
N SER A 330 -1.32 31.96 -8.39
CA SER A 330 -1.66 30.54 -8.22
C SER A 330 -1.04 29.55 -9.23
N LYS A 331 -0.09 29.96 -10.07
CA LYS A 331 0.44 29.09 -11.15
C LYS A 331 1.53 28.09 -10.74
N GLU A 332 2.03 28.14 -9.50
CA GLU A 332 3.17 27.30 -9.10
C GLU A 332 2.88 26.26 -8.00
N ASN A 333 1.69 26.23 -7.39
CA ASN A 333 1.36 25.23 -6.35
C ASN A 333 -0.03 24.62 -6.55
N PHE A 334 -0.09 23.45 -7.20
CA PHE A 334 -1.30 22.62 -7.38
C PHE A 334 -1.73 21.92 -6.07
N VAL A 335 -1.88 22.68 -4.98
CA VAL A 335 -2.35 22.13 -3.71
C VAL A 335 -3.88 22.08 -3.71
N GLN A 336 -4.44 20.89 -3.41
CA GLN A 336 -5.88 20.72 -3.27
C GLN A 336 -6.29 20.70 -1.81
N PHE A 337 -7.26 21.53 -1.45
CA PHE A 337 -7.87 21.50 -0.13
C PHE A 337 -8.92 20.39 -0.10
N VAL A 338 -8.86 19.52 0.91
CA VAL A 338 -9.71 18.34 0.97
C VAL A 338 -10.29 18.15 2.37
N GLN A 339 -11.54 17.73 2.43
CA GLN A 339 -12.11 17.08 3.60
C GLN A 339 -11.84 15.58 3.50
N ILE A 340 -11.43 14.93 4.59
CA ILE A 340 -11.20 13.48 4.64
C ILE A 340 -12.16 12.83 5.62
N LEU A 341 -12.77 11.73 5.20
CA LEU A 341 -13.58 10.84 6.03
C LEU A 341 -13.00 9.42 6.03
N ASP A 342 -12.87 8.81 7.20
CA ASP A 342 -12.75 7.36 7.33
C ASP A 342 -14.15 6.76 7.51
N THR A 343 -14.59 5.96 6.52
CA THR A 343 -15.90 5.30 6.48
C THR A 343 -15.83 3.82 6.85
N SER A 344 -14.68 3.34 7.32
CA SER A 344 -14.47 1.93 7.69
C SER A 344 -14.92 1.59 9.11
N THR A 345 -15.23 2.60 9.91
CA THR A 345 -15.71 2.47 11.30
C THR A 345 -17.24 2.45 11.37
N GLU A 346 -17.82 2.11 12.53
CA GLU A 346 -19.28 2.11 12.73
C GLU A 346 -19.94 3.47 12.46
N ARG A 347 -19.15 4.54 12.49
CA ARG A 347 -19.56 5.91 12.14
C ARG A 347 -18.47 6.52 11.28
N ASP A 348 -18.86 7.34 10.31
CA ASP A 348 -17.92 8.10 9.51
C ASP A 348 -17.13 9.06 10.42
N LEU A 349 -15.81 8.97 10.36
CA LEU A 349 -14.90 9.83 11.12
C LEU A 349 -14.39 10.96 10.23
N ASN A 350 -14.76 12.19 10.57
CA ASN A 350 -14.19 13.37 9.94
C ASN A 350 -12.84 13.69 10.55
N ILE A 351 -11.76 13.57 9.76
CA ILE A 351 -10.39 13.67 10.29
C ILE A 351 -10.09 15.05 10.85
N SER A 352 -10.59 16.12 10.22
CA SER A 352 -10.45 17.50 10.73
C SER A 352 -11.08 17.66 12.10
N GLN A 353 -12.31 17.16 12.27
CA GLN A 353 -13.03 17.23 13.55
C GLN A 353 -12.32 16.39 14.62
N GLU A 354 -11.84 15.20 14.25
CA GLU A 354 -11.16 14.30 15.18
C GLU A 354 -9.86 14.91 15.72
N LEU A 355 -9.05 15.55 14.86
CA LEU A 355 -7.85 16.26 15.29
C LEU A 355 -8.17 17.40 16.28
N VAL A 356 -9.24 18.15 16.05
CA VAL A 356 -9.67 19.22 16.97
C VAL A 356 -10.18 18.64 18.29
N MET A 357 -11.01 17.60 18.24
CA MET A 357 -11.56 16.94 19.43
C MET A 357 -10.47 16.33 20.32
N ARG A 358 -9.41 15.77 19.71
CA ARG A 358 -8.25 15.23 20.43
C ARG A 358 -7.26 16.30 20.89
N GLY A 359 -7.49 17.57 20.56
CA GLY A 359 -6.63 18.68 20.98
C GLY A 359 -5.30 18.75 20.22
N PHE A 360 -5.27 18.32 18.95
CA PHE A 360 -4.12 18.43 18.06
C PHE A 360 -4.24 19.58 17.04
N ALA A 361 -5.45 20.09 16.83
CA ALA A 361 -5.74 21.18 15.90
C ALA A 361 -6.76 22.16 16.49
N LYS A 362 -6.92 23.30 15.82
CA LYS A 362 -8.08 24.19 15.99
C LYS A 362 -8.71 24.50 14.63
N PHE A 363 -10.02 24.77 14.62
CA PHE A 363 -10.69 25.21 13.40
C PHE A 363 -10.12 26.55 12.91
N VAL A 364 -10.10 26.74 11.59
CA VAL A 364 -9.65 27.99 10.96
C VAL A 364 -10.55 29.15 11.31
#